data_AF-A0A4Y2ATT8-F1
#
_entry.id   AF-A0A4Y2ATT8-F1
#
_cell.length_a   1.000
_cell.length_b   1.000
_cell.length_c   1.000
_cell.angle_alpha   90.00
_cell.angle_beta   90.00
_cell.angle_gamma   90.00
#
_symmetry.space_group_name_H-M   'P 1'
#
loop_
_entity.id
_entity.type
_entity.pdbx_description
1 polymer ?
#
loop_
_entity_poly.entity_id
_entity_poly.type
_entity_poly.pdbx_seq_one_letter_code
_entity_poly.pdbx_strand_id
1 'polypeptide(L)'
;MSTTMQSSSIIDQVSASLSLHASVTSECTLVPSNIDELNNFIASNSNPQTLELCCFAISVLEAYLDSLDKTTCSQEHFLAVFHLYKLSSIRSGFLTEKLAKLIYENETLHKNADCPSNSSSSSSKTKINPKTAKT
;
A
#
# COMPACT_ATOMS: atom_id res chain seq x y z
N MET A 1 21.13 20.66 53.61
CA MET A 1 19.91 19.85 53.36
C MET A 1 18.87 20.75 52.72
N SER A 2 18.49 20.45 51.48
CA SER A 2 17.16 20.58 50.87
C SER A 2 17.33 20.41 49.36
N THR A 3 16.95 19.22 48.91
CA THR A 3 16.78 18.76 47.53
C THR A 3 15.50 19.31 46.93
N THR A 4 15.49 19.70 45.65
CA THR A 4 14.36 19.46 44.73
C THR A 4 14.88 19.33 43.30
N MET A 5 14.35 18.32 42.61
CA MET A 5 14.71 17.81 41.29
C MET A 5 13.98 18.49 40.12
N GLN A 6 14.42 18.13 38.91
CA GLN A 6 13.70 18.05 37.62
C GLN A 6 13.44 19.39 36.90
N SER A 7 13.68 19.52 35.59
CA SER A 7 13.59 18.50 34.53
C SER A 7 14.69 18.64 33.47
N SER A 8 15.27 17.50 33.11
CA SER A 8 15.96 17.29 31.85
C SER A 8 14.91 17.17 30.74
N SER A 9 15.06 17.95 29.66
CA SER A 9 14.47 17.63 28.36
C SER A 9 15.54 17.90 27.32
N ILE A 10 16.54 17.01 27.30
CA ILE A 10 17.55 16.96 26.25
C ILE A 10 16.94 16.12 25.14
N ILE A 11 16.49 16.82 24.10
CA ILE A 11 16.62 16.48 22.68
C ILE A 11 16.44 14.99 22.35
N ASP A 12 15.25 14.65 21.85
CA ASP A 12 15.13 13.63 20.80
C ASP A 12 13.91 13.96 19.93
N GLN A 13 14.04 15.06 19.17
CA GLN A 13 13.17 15.33 18.04
C GLN A 13 13.64 14.45 16.88
N VAL A 14 13.22 13.18 16.87
CA VAL A 14 13.41 12.29 15.71
C VAL A 14 12.46 12.75 14.61
N SER A 15 12.88 13.79 13.89
CA SER A 15 12.25 14.19 12.65
C SER A 15 12.67 13.18 11.58
N ALA A 16 11.87 12.13 11.40
CA ALA A 16 12.02 11.21 10.28
C ALA A 16 11.64 11.93 8.99
N SER A 17 12.58 12.72 8.46
CA SER A 17 12.52 13.23 7.10
C SER A 17 12.74 12.05 6.15
N LEU A 18 11.66 11.31 5.86
CA LEU A 18 11.66 10.33 4.78
C LEU A 18 11.71 11.11 3.46
N SER A 19 12.93 11.48 3.04
CA SER A 19 13.17 12.00 1.71
C SER A 19 12.94 10.86 0.73
N LEU A 20 11.72 10.77 0.21
CA LEU A 20 11.43 10.03 -1.01
C LEU A 20 12.06 10.82 -2.16
N HIS A 21 13.37 10.64 -2.35
CA HIS A 21 13.98 10.91 -3.64
C HIS A 21 13.39 9.89 -4.61
N ALA A 22 12.19 10.21 -5.13
CA ALA A 22 11.79 9.74 -6.44
C ALA A 22 12.87 10.26 -7.38
N SER A 23 13.83 9.39 -7.69
CA SER A 23 14.73 9.61 -8.81
C SER A 23 13.83 9.64 -10.03
N VAL A 24 13.38 10.84 -10.41
CA VAL A 24 12.76 11.07 -11.71
C VAL A 24 13.90 10.88 -12.69
N THR A 25 14.11 9.63 -13.10
CA THR A 25 14.77 9.36 -14.36
C THR A 25 13.93 10.12 -15.37
N SER A 26 14.45 11.25 -15.83
CA SER A 26 13.93 11.96 -16.98
C SER A 26 14.23 11.10 -18.21
N GLU A 27 13.66 9.90 -18.27
CA GLU A 27 13.37 9.32 -19.56
C GLU A 27 12.46 10.34 -20.22
N CYS A 28 12.87 10.78 -21.41
CA CYS A 28 12.05 11.63 -22.23
C CYS A 28 10.80 10.82 -22.57
N THR A 29 9.77 10.94 -21.73
CA THR A 29 8.48 10.30 -21.93
C THR A 29 7.95 10.82 -23.25
N LEU A 30 7.97 9.97 -24.27
CA LEU A 30 7.54 10.34 -25.60
C LEU A 30 6.01 10.42 -25.57
N VAL A 31 5.51 11.64 -25.32
CA VAL A 31 4.08 11.94 -25.32
C VAL A 31 3.59 11.87 -26.77
N PRO A 32 2.50 11.14 -27.06
CA PRO A 32 1.92 11.12 -28.40
C PRO A 32 1.68 12.53 -28.92
N SER A 33 1.93 12.78 -30.20
CA SER A 33 1.75 14.11 -30.81
C SER A 33 0.51 14.20 -31.70
N ASN A 34 -0.07 13.06 -32.07
CA ASN A 34 -1.21 12.94 -32.97
C ASN A 34 -2.08 11.71 -32.64
N ILE A 35 -3.24 11.60 -33.30
CA ILE A 35 -4.22 10.53 -33.06
C ILE A 35 -3.68 9.12 -33.37
N ASP A 36 -2.79 8.96 -34.37
CA ASP A 36 -2.23 7.65 -34.73
C ASP A 36 -1.24 7.17 -33.66
N GLU A 37 -0.36 8.06 -33.20
CA GLU A 37 0.54 7.81 -32.08
C GLU A 37 -0.23 7.50 -30.79
N LEU A 38 -1.33 8.22 -30.53
CA LEU A 38 -2.20 7.95 -29.39
C LEU A 38 -2.80 6.55 -29.46
N ASN A 39 -3.33 6.15 -30.61
CA ASN A 39 -3.90 4.81 -30.81
C ASN A 39 -2.85 3.71 -30.64
N ASN A 40 -1.65 3.90 -31.19
CA ASN A 40 -0.54 2.95 -31.04
C ASN A 40 -0.09 2.83 -29.58
N PHE A 41 0.00 3.97 -28.89
CA PHE A 41 0.32 4.01 -27.46
C PHE A 41 -0.72 3.25 -26.63
N ILE A 42 -2.00 3.51 -26.87
CA ILE A 42 -3.12 2.85 -26.21
C ILE A 42 -3.09 1.34 -26.45
N ALA A 43 -2.90 0.90 -27.69
CA ALA A 43 -2.87 -0.51 -28.03
C ALA A 43 -1.76 -1.23 -27.24
N SER A 44 -0.58 -0.63 -27.20
CA SER A 44 0.60 -1.15 -26.51
C SER A 44 0.48 -1.15 -24.98
N ASN A 45 -0.32 -0.26 -24.41
CA ASN A 45 -0.46 -0.06 -22.96
C ASN A 45 -1.87 -0.42 -22.42
N SER A 46 -2.69 -1.12 -23.21
CA SER A 46 -4.08 -1.41 -22.85
C SER A 46 -4.26 -2.34 -21.65
N ASN A 47 -3.24 -3.14 -21.33
CA ASN A 47 -3.24 -4.09 -20.22
C ASN A 47 -1.86 -4.15 -19.54
N PRO A 48 -1.50 -3.13 -18.72
CA PRO A 48 -0.22 -3.09 -18.04
C PRO A 48 -0.10 -4.23 -17.03
N GLN A 49 1.04 -4.92 -17.03
CA GLN A 49 1.29 -6.08 -16.17
C GLN A 49 1.79 -5.71 -14.77
N THR A 50 2.24 -4.47 -14.57
CA THR A 50 2.75 -3.97 -13.30
C THR A 50 2.13 -2.63 -12.96
N LEU A 51 2.11 -2.30 -11.66
CA LEU A 51 1.67 -0.99 -11.17
C LEU A 51 2.51 0.15 -11.77
N GLU A 52 3.81 -0.06 -11.96
CA GLU A 52 4.73 0.93 -12.54
C GLU A 52 4.38 1.24 -14.00
N LEU A 53 4.18 0.21 -14.83
CA LEU A 53 3.76 0.39 -16.23
C LEU A 53 2.38 1.06 -16.31
N CYS A 54 1.48 0.74 -15.38
CA CYS A 54 0.17 1.37 -15.30
C CYS A 54 0.29 2.87 -14.94
N CYS A 55 1.10 3.21 -13.95
CA CYS A 55 1.37 4.61 -13.57
C CYS A 55 2.03 5.38 -14.71
N PHE A 56 3.02 4.78 -15.38
CA PHE A 56 3.65 5.37 -16.56
C PHE A 56 2.62 5.69 -17.65
N ALA A 57 1.76 4.72 -17.99
CA ALA A 57 0.77 4.90 -19.03
C ALA A 57 -0.25 6.00 -18.70
N ILE A 58 -0.64 6.11 -17.43
CA ILE A 58 -1.49 7.20 -16.93
C ILE A 58 -0.80 8.54 -17.13
N SER A 59 0.45 8.69 -16.67
CA SER A 59 1.18 9.96 -16.76
C SER A 59 1.37 10.42 -18.21
N VAL A 60 1.60 9.49 -19.16
CA VAL A 60 1.68 9.83 -20.59
C VAL A 60 0.34 10.38 -21.10
N LEU A 61 -0.78 9.73 -20.77
CA LEU A 61 -2.10 10.18 -21.23
C LEU A 61 -2.56 11.48 -20.56
N GLU A 62 -2.19 11.71 -19.30
CA GLU A 62 -2.42 12.98 -18.61
C GLU A 62 -1.66 14.11 -19.30
N ALA A 63 -0.37 13.90 -19.59
CA ALA A 63 0.44 14.87 -20.33
C ALA A 63 -0.09 15.11 -21.75
N TYR A 64 -0.58 14.07 -22.42
CA TYR A 64 -1.23 14.19 -23.72
C TYR A 64 -2.47 15.07 -23.64
N LEU A 65 -3.38 14.80 -22.69
CA LEU A 65 -4.58 15.62 -22.50
C LEU A 65 -4.25 17.08 -22.17
N ASP A 66 -3.23 17.32 -21.35
CA ASP A 66 -2.80 18.69 -21.02
C ASP A 66 -2.23 19.45 -22.23
N SER A 67 -1.70 18.73 -23.22
CA SER A 67 -1.20 19.31 -24.47
C SER A 67 -2.32 19.66 -25.47
N LEU A 68 -3.51 19.06 -25.31
CA LEU A 68 -4.64 19.33 -26.20
C LEU A 68 -5.27 20.69 -25.91
N ASP A 69 -5.86 21.29 -26.94
CA ASP A 69 -6.63 22.52 -26.80
C ASP A 69 -7.90 22.29 -25.96
N LYS A 70 -7.92 22.86 -24.77
CA LYS A 70 -9.00 22.71 -23.76
C LYS A 70 -10.32 23.37 -24.21
N THR A 71 -10.30 24.19 -25.25
CA THR A 71 -11.50 24.86 -25.75
C THR A 71 -12.31 24.00 -26.73
N THR A 72 -11.72 22.92 -27.23
CA THR A 72 -12.34 22.08 -28.26
C THR A 72 -12.36 20.63 -27.79
N CYS A 73 -13.55 20.07 -27.54
CA CYS A 73 -13.69 18.66 -27.19
C CYS A 73 -13.55 17.79 -28.44
N SER A 74 -12.33 17.30 -28.69
CA SER A 74 -11.97 16.51 -29.86
C SER A 74 -12.10 15.01 -29.62
N GLN A 75 -11.99 14.20 -30.68
CA GLN A 75 -12.01 12.74 -30.57
C GLN A 75 -10.84 12.23 -29.71
N GLU A 76 -9.66 12.87 -29.83
CA GLU A 76 -8.46 12.60 -29.04
C GLU A 76 -8.76 12.75 -27.54
N HIS A 77 -9.51 13.78 -27.14
CA HIS A 77 -9.90 14.00 -25.75
C HIS A 77 -10.72 12.82 -25.22
N PHE A 78 -11.79 12.44 -25.93
CA PHE A 78 -12.64 11.34 -25.51
C PHE A 78 -11.86 10.02 -25.40
N LEU A 79 -10.98 9.76 -26.37
CA LEU A 79 -10.19 8.54 -26.39
C LEU A 79 -9.20 8.50 -25.21
N ALA A 80 -8.44 9.57 -24.99
CA ALA A 80 -7.48 9.64 -23.90
C ALA A 80 -8.17 9.57 -22.52
N VAL A 81 -9.29 10.28 -22.32
CA VAL A 81 -10.08 10.21 -21.06
C VAL A 81 -10.63 8.80 -20.82
N PHE A 82 -11.19 8.16 -21.85
CA PHE A 82 -11.71 6.80 -21.72
C PHE A 82 -10.61 5.80 -21.32
N HIS A 83 -9.42 5.91 -21.93
CA HIS A 83 -8.31 5.05 -21.57
C HIS A 83 -7.71 5.36 -20.20
N LEU A 84 -7.67 6.62 -19.78
CA LEU A 84 -7.32 6.99 -18.42
C LEU A 84 -8.26 6.37 -17.38
N TYR A 85 -9.57 6.35 -17.65
CA TYR A 85 -10.53 5.69 -16.78
C TYR A 85 -10.25 4.18 -16.65
N LYS A 86 -9.97 3.50 -17.77
CA LYS A 86 -9.61 2.07 -17.76
C LYS A 86 -8.33 1.82 -16.97
N LEU A 87 -7.28 2.60 -17.22
CA LEU A 87 -6.01 2.45 -16.52
C LEU A 87 -6.13 2.75 -15.03
N SER A 88 -6.90 3.77 -14.65
CA SER A 88 -7.17 4.10 -13.25
C SER A 88 -7.87 2.96 -12.52
N SER A 89 -8.79 2.27 -13.20
CA SER A 89 -9.44 1.07 -12.67
C SER A 89 -8.45 -0.08 -12.45
N ILE A 90 -7.54 -0.32 -13.41
CA ILE A 90 -6.49 -1.34 -13.29
C ILE A 90 -5.52 -1.00 -12.15
N ARG A 91 -5.08 0.27 -12.06
CA ARG A 91 -4.24 0.78 -10.97
C ARG A 91 -4.87 0.53 -9.60
N SER A 92 -6.17 0.79 -9.47
CA SER A 92 -6.92 0.50 -8.24
C SER A 92 -6.88 -0.98 -7.89
N GLY A 93 -7.00 -1.86 -8.88
CA GLY A 93 -6.83 -3.31 -8.71
C GLY A 93 -5.46 -3.69 -8.11
N PHE A 94 -4.37 -3.19 -8.69
CA PHE A 94 -3.01 -3.41 -8.16
C PHE A 94 -2.85 -2.93 -6.71
N LEU A 95 -3.37 -1.75 -6.39
CA LEU A 95 -3.27 -1.18 -5.04
C LEU A 95 -4.09 -2.01 -4.04
N THR A 96 -5.26 -2.48 -4.45
CA THR A 96 -6.13 -3.32 -3.63
C THR A 96 -5.47 -4.67 -3.33
N GLU A 97 -4.86 -5.31 -4.33
CA GLU A 97 -4.12 -6.56 -4.15
C GLU A 97 -2.93 -6.37 -3.20
N LYS A 98 -2.17 -5.29 -3.39
CA LYS A 98 -1.04 -4.95 -2.52
C LYS A 98 -1.49 -4.73 -1.07
N LEU A 99 -2.61 -4.03 -0.88
CA LEU A 99 -3.19 -3.81 0.45
C LEU A 99 -3.65 -5.14 1.08
N ALA A 100 -4.35 -5.99 0.33
CA ALA A 100 -4.81 -7.29 0.80
C ALA A 100 -3.63 -8.18 1.25
N LYS A 101 -2.53 -8.18 0.49
CA LYS A 101 -1.30 -8.89 0.85
C LYS A 101 -0.70 -8.36 2.15
N LEU A 102 -0.61 -7.04 2.33
CA LEU A 102 -0.10 -6.43 3.55
C LEU A 102 -0.95 -6.78 4.78
N ILE A 103 -2.28 -6.80 4.63
CA ILE A 103 -3.19 -7.20 5.70
C ILE A 103 -2.92 -8.65 6.10
N TYR A 104 -2.83 -9.56 5.13
CA TYR A 104 -2.55 -10.98 5.38
C TYR A 104 -1.19 -11.22 6.07
N GLU A 105 -0.14 -10.55 5.60
CA GLU A 105 1.20 -10.63 6.23
C GLU A 105 1.18 -10.11 7.68
N ASN A 106 0.42 -9.05 7.95
CA ASN A 106 0.28 -8.53 9.30
C ASN A 106 -0.50 -9.49 10.22
N GLU A 107 -1.62 -10.05 9.76
CA GLU A 107 -2.39 -11.04 10.54
C GLU A 107 -1.59 -12.30 10.86
N THR A 108 -0.77 -12.78 9.91
CA THR A 108 0.09 -13.95 10.13
C THR A 108 1.22 -13.66 11.12
N LEU A 109 1.78 -12.46 11.13
CA LEU A 109 2.75 -12.03 12.16
C LEU A 109 2.12 -11.99 13.56
N HIS A 110 0.89 -11.49 13.69
CA HIS A 110 0.19 -11.49 14.98
C HIS A 110 -0.16 -12.89 15.48
N LYS A 111 -0.57 -13.81 14.59
CA LYS A 111 -0.84 -15.22 14.97
C LYS A 111 0.40 -16.00 15.40
N ASN A 112 1.59 -15.65 14.90
CA ASN A 112 2.84 -16.29 15.29
C ASN A 112 3.49 -15.65 16.54
N ALA A 113 3.00 -14.50 16.99
CA ALA A 113 3.44 -13.86 18.24
C ALA A 113 2.78 -14.49 19.49
N ASP A 114 1.68 -15.23 19.31
CA ASP A 114 1.08 -16.08 20.34
C ASP A 114 1.93 -17.35 20.51
N CYS A 115 3.08 -17.20 21.17
CA CYS A 115 3.90 -18.31 21.63
C CYS A 115 3.13 -19.22 22.62
N PRO A 116 3.47 -20.51 22.68
CA PRO A 116 2.63 -21.55 23.24
C PRO A 116 2.40 -21.27 24.72
N SER A 117 1.14 -21.32 25.11
CA SER A 117 0.76 -21.37 26.51
C SER A 117 1.36 -22.66 27.08
N ASN A 118 2.54 -22.57 27.69
CA ASN A 118 3.04 -23.56 28.62
C ASN A 118 2.07 -23.59 29.81
N SER A 119 0.91 -24.21 29.61
CA SER A 119 -0.06 -24.51 30.63
C SER A 119 0.45 -25.73 31.40
N SER A 120 1.55 -25.56 32.13
CA SER A 120 1.92 -26.44 33.23
C SER A 120 0.96 -26.18 34.40
N SER A 121 -0.30 -26.61 34.25
CA SER A 121 -1.24 -26.71 35.35
C SER A 121 -1.02 -28.07 36.02
N SER A 122 -0.03 -28.14 36.91
CA SER A 122 0.13 -29.29 37.81
C SER A 122 -0.97 -29.22 38.88
N SER A 123 -2.15 -29.77 38.58
CA SER A 123 -3.18 -29.94 39.60
C SER A 123 -2.81 -31.11 40.51
N SER A 124 -2.21 -30.80 41.65
CA SER A 124 -2.00 -31.77 42.73
C SER A 124 -3.35 -32.18 43.31
N LYS A 125 -3.97 -33.24 42.78
CA LYS A 125 -5.15 -33.85 43.39
C LYS A 125 -4.73 -34.69 44.60
N THR A 126 -4.77 -34.07 45.77
CA THR A 126 -4.73 -34.77 47.06
C THR A 126 -5.94 -35.70 47.16
N LYS A 127 -5.71 -37.01 47.20
CA LYS A 127 -6.76 -38.01 47.48
C LYS A 127 -7.24 -37.83 48.92
N ILE A 128 -8.48 -37.37 49.09
CA ILE A 128 -9.17 -37.41 50.39
C ILE A 128 -10.10 -38.64 50.36
N ASN A 129 -9.78 -39.66 51.14
CA ASN A 129 -10.68 -40.75 51.49
C ASN A 129 -11.38 -40.41 52.81
N PRO A 130 -12.71 -40.52 52.91
CA PRO A 130 -13.36 -40.82 54.18
C PRO A 130 -14.01 -42.20 54.14
N LYS A 131 -13.62 -43.02 55.12
CA LYS A 131 -14.17 -44.34 55.45
C LYS A 131 -15.66 -44.24 55.85
N THR A 132 -16.42 -45.22 55.42
CA THR A 132 -17.72 -45.64 55.95
C THR A 132 -17.73 -45.78 57.47
N ALA A 133 -18.78 -45.29 58.13
CA ALA A 133 -19.21 -45.79 59.43
C ALA A 133 -20.75 -45.76 59.54
N LYS A 134 -21.33 -46.97 59.62
CA LYS A 134 -22.67 -47.24 60.17
C LYS A 134 -22.68 -46.84 61.66
N THR A 135 -23.77 -46.29 62.16
CA THR A 135 -24.63 -46.90 63.20
C THR A 135 -26.00 -46.27 63.10
#